data_AF-A0A962UXZ6-F1
#
_entry.id   AF-A0A962UXZ6-F1
#
_cell.length_a   1.000
_cell.length_b   1.000
_cell.length_c   1.000
_cell.angle_alpha   90.00
_cell.angle_beta   90.00
_cell.angle_gamma   90.00
#
_symmetry.space_group_name_H-M   'P 1'
#
loop_
_entity.id
_entity.type
_entity.pdbx_description
1 polymer ?
#
loop_
_entity_poly.entity_id
_entity_poly.type
_entity_poly.pdbx_seq_one_letter_code
_entity_poly.pdbx_strand_id
1 'polypeptide(L)'
;PQPALYVILRTQQADGPQPGAPYPVLVSASYDEANAFVESDDDAQPVAMPSEIYPWVEQFVLEHYAPERPVKRKRKNWKEDGRG
;
A
#
# COMPACT_ATOMS: atom_id res chain seq x y z
N PRO A 1 15.29 9.08 6.26
CA PRO A 1 14.49 8.09 5.50
C PRO A 1 14.87 8.20 4.02
N GLN A 2 15.04 7.09 3.30
CA GLN A 2 15.25 7.11 1.85
C GLN A 2 13.92 6.78 1.16
N PRO A 3 13.53 7.50 0.09
CA PRO A 3 12.32 7.16 -0.67
C PRO A 3 12.46 5.78 -1.30
N ALA A 4 11.40 4.98 -1.23
CA ALA A 4 11.39 3.62 -1.73
C ALA A 4 10.15 3.36 -2.59
N LEU A 5 10.31 2.45 -3.55
CA LEU A 5 9.21 1.76 -4.22
C LEU A 5 9.11 0.35 -3.64
N TYR A 6 7.90 -0.13 -3.44
CA TYR A 6 7.62 -1.48 -2.97
C TYR A 6 7.32 -2.37 -4.17
N VAL A 7 8.15 -3.39 -4.37
CA VAL A 7 7.90 -4.44 -5.35
C VAL A 7 7.12 -5.54 -4.66
N ILE A 8 5.88 -5.75 -5.10
CA ILE A 8 5.01 -6.78 -4.56
C ILE A 8 5.27 -8.06 -5.32
N LEU A 9 5.57 -9.13 -4.58
CA LEU A 9 5.88 -10.45 -5.09
C LEU A 9 4.79 -11.42 -4.66
N ARG A 10 4.36 -12.26 -5.59
CA ARG A 10 3.44 -13.37 -5.32
C ARG A 10 4.14 -14.69 -5.56
N THR A 11 3.91 -15.65 -4.68
CA THR A 11 4.40 -17.02 -4.89
C THR A 11 3.44 -17.77 -5.81
N GLN A 12 3.97 -18.40 -6.86
CA GLN A 12 3.14 -19.21 -7.74
C GLN A 12 2.68 -20.49 -7.05
N GLN A 13 1.39 -20.80 -7.17
CA GLN A 13 0.78 -22.02 -6.63
C GLN A 13 1.38 -23.28 -7.27
N ALA A 14 1.16 -24.41 -6.61
CA ALA A 14 1.82 -25.69 -6.89
C ALA A 14 1.60 -26.24 -8.31
N ASP A 15 0.61 -25.72 -9.03
CA ASP A 15 0.15 -26.13 -10.35
C ASP A 15 0.67 -25.25 -11.50
N GLY A 16 1.50 -24.24 -11.22
CA GLY A 16 2.08 -23.35 -12.22
C GLY A 16 3.39 -23.85 -12.88
N PRO A 17 3.90 -23.15 -13.91
CA PRO A 17 5.16 -23.50 -14.60
C PRO A 17 6.42 -23.51 -13.73
N GLN A 18 6.43 -22.73 -12.64
CA GLN A 18 7.50 -22.66 -11.64
C GLN A 18 6.89 -22.60 -10.22
N PRO A 19 6.43 -23.75 -9.69
CA PRO A 19 5.83 -23.85 -8.37
C PRO A 19 6.76 -23.29 -7.29
N GLY A 20 6.26 -22.40 -6.44
CA GLY A 20 7.00 -21.86 -5.31
C GLY A 20 8.01 -20.75 -5.63
N ALA A 21 8.15 -20.34 -6.90
CA ALA A 21 8.98 -19.18 -7.24
C ALA A 21 8.18 -17.87 -7.06
N PRO A 22 8.72 -16.86 -6.35
CA PRO A 22 8.11 -15.54 -6.28
C PRO A 22 8.27 -14.79 -7.60
N TYR A 23 7.24 -14.08 -8.03
CA TYR A 23 7.27 -13.23 -9.22
C TYR A 23 6.63 -11.86 -8.93
N PRO A 24 7.13 -10.78 -9.57
CA PRO A 24 6.58 -9.45 -9.35
C PRO A 24 5.20 -9.32 -9.97
N VAL A 25 4.26 -8.74 -9.22
CA VAL A 25 2.88 -8.49 -9.65
C VAL A 25 2.52 -7.01 -9.71
N LEU A 26 3.15 -6.19 -8.86
CA LEU A 26 2.89 -4.75 -8.78
C LEU A 26 4.12 -4.02 -8.23
N VAL A 27 4.28 -2.76 -8.61
CA VAL A 27 5.22 -1.83 -7.97
C VAL A 27 4.42 -0.62 -7.49
N SER A 28 4.59 -0.24 -6.22
CA SER A 28 3.86 0.88 -5.62
C SER A 28 4.77 1.83 -4.84
N ALA A 29 4.46 3.12 -4.87
CA ALA A 29 5.06 4.13 -3.98
C ALA A 29 4.27 4.28 -2.66
N SER A 30 3.11 3.62 -2.53
CA SER A 30 2.24 3.70 -1.36
C SER A 30 2.60 2.62 -0.35
N TYR A 31 2.96 3.05 0.86
CA TYR A 31 3.22 2.15 1.97
C TYR A 31 1.95 1.37 2.37
N ASP A 32 0.81 2.06 2.43
CA ASP A 32 -0.45 1.43 2.86
C ASP A 32 -0.92 0.36 1.86
N GLU A 33 -0.73 0.60 0.56
CA GLU A 33 -1.03 -0.40 -0.47
C GLU A 33 -0.11 -1.60 -0.34
N ALA A 34 1.21 -1.39 -0.22
CA ALA A 34 2.17 -2.46 -0.01
C ALA A 34 1.85 -3.29 1.24
N ASN A 35 1.46 -2.62 2.34
CA ASN A 35 1.08 -3.30 3.58
C ASN A 35 -0.20 -4.13 3.42
N ALA A 36 -1.18 -3.67 2.65
CA ALA A 36 -2.39 -4.45 2.37
C ALA A 36 -2.12 -5.75 1.62
N PHE A 37 -1.11 -5.76 0.72
CA PHE A 37 -0.64 -6.99 0.07
C PHE A 37 0.05 -7.93 1.06
N VAL A 38 0.88 -7.40 1.96
CA VAL A 38 1.50 -8.20 3.03
C VAL A 38 0.47 -8.83 3.95
N GLU A 39 -0.62 -8.12 4.27
CA GLU A 39 -1.74 -8.67 5.03
C GLU A 39 -2.50 -9.80 4.28
N SER A 40 -2.31 -9.91 2.97
CA SER A 40 -2.94 -10.89 2.08
C SER A 40 -2.01 -12.05 1.66
N ASP A 41 -0.96 -12.32 2.45
CA ASP A 41 0.06 -13.36 2.22
C ASP A 41 0.96 -13.15 0.98
N ASP A 42 0.97 -11.94 0.39
CA ASP A 42 1.97 -11.54 -0.61
C ASP A 42 3.20 -10.91 0.08
N ASP A 43 4.33 -10.84 -0.62
CA ASP A 43 5.54 -10.18 -0.10
C ASP A 43 5.68 -8.76 -0.67
N ALA A 44 6.20 -7.83 0.12
CA ALA A 44 6.56 -6.48 -0.36
C ALA A 44 8.02 -6.16 -0.06
N GLN A 45 8.82 -5.97 -1.11
CA GLN A 45 10.25 -5.68 -1.00
C GLN A 45 10.53 -4.19 -1.27
N PRO A 46 11.12 -3.44 -0.32
CA PRO A 46 11.49 -2.05 -0.55
C PRO A 46 12.72 -1.98 -1.46
N VAL A 47 12.62 -1.18 -2.52
CA VAL A 47 13.71 -0.87 -3.45
C VAL A 47 13.93 0.63 -3.44
N ALA A 48 15.19 1.06 -3.40
CA ALA A 48 15.52 2.48 -3.47
C ALA A 48 14.87 3.12 -4.71
N MET A 49 14.14 4.21 -4.50
CA MET A 49 13.45 4.89 -5.60
C MET A 49 14.49 5.43 -6.59
N PRO A 50 14.40 5.07 -7.89
CA PRO A 50 15.28 5.63 -8.91
C PRO A 50 15.13 7.15 -8.98
N SER A 51 16.23 7.85 -9.27
CA SER A 51 16.26 9.31 -9.33
C SER A 51 15.35 9.90 -10.40
N GLU A 52 15.01 9.12 -11.43
CA GLU A 52 14.13 9.51 -12.52
C GLU A 52 12.65 9.48 -12.11
N ILE A 53 12.29 8.64 -11.13
CA ILE A 53 10.92 8.48 -10.64
C ILE A 53 10.60 9.50 -9.55
N TYR A 54 11.59 9.85 -8.72
CA TYR A 54 11.39 10.75 -7.59
C TYR A 54 10.75 12.10 -7.97
N PRO A 55 11.24 12.84 -8.99
CA PRO A 55 10.66 14.14 -9.36
C PRO A 55 9.20 14.01 -9.83
N TRP A 56 8.85 12.91 -10.49
CA TRP A 56 7.48 12.68 -10.94
C TRP A 56 6.53 12.43 -9.78
N VAL A 57 6.94 11.60 -8.81
CA VAL A 57 6.15 11.34 -7.60
C VAL A 57 6.02 12.59 -6.75
N GLU A 58 7.11 13.34 -6.56
CA GLU A 58 7.11 14.61 -5.84
C GLU A 58 6.12 15.60 -6.45
N GLN A 59 6.20 15.82 -7.76
CA GLN A 59 5.29 16.74 -8.46
C GLN A 59 3.82 16.28 -8.33
N PHE A 60 3.55 14.99 -8.54
CA PHE A 60 2.19 14.44 -8.41
C PHE A 60 1.61 14.70 -7.01
N VAL A 61 2.40 14.44 -5.96
CA VAL A 61 1.98 14.67 -4.58
C VAL A 61 1.72 16.15 -4.33
N LEU A 62 2.62 17.04 -4.75
CA LEU A 62 2.47 18.48 -4.56
C LEU A 62 1.22 19.04 -5.25
N GLU A 63 0.86 18.50 -6.42
CA GLU A 63 -0.30 18.96 -7.20
C GLU A 63 -1.64 18.41 -6.68
N HIS A 64 -1.66 17.19 -6.13
CA HIS A 64 -2.91 16.46 -5.85
C HIS A 64 -3.19 16.23 -4.36
N TYR A 65 -2.17 16.30 -3.49
CA TYR A 65 -2.33 16.03 -2.07
C TYR A 65 -2.92 17.24 -1.33
N ALA A 66 -4.20 17.15 -0.99
CA ALA A 66 -4.89 18.11 -0.13
C ALA A 66 -5.11 17.49 1.26
N PRO A 67 -4.26 17.77 2.26
CA PRO A 67 -4.40 17.17 3.58
C PRO A 67 -5.70 17.63 4.25
N GLU A 68 -6.56 16.66 4.58
CA GLU A 68 -7.75 16.92 5.39
C GLU A 68 -7.40 17.01 6.88
N ARG A 69 -8.09 17.89 7.60
CA ARG A 69 -7.92 17.95 9.06
C ARG A 69 -8.43 16.63 9.66
N PRO A 70 -7.62 15.94 10.49
CA PRO A 70 -8.03 14.66 11.05
C PRO A 70 -9.27 14.85 11.94
N VAL A 71 -10.37 14.20 11.57
CA VAL A 71 -11.60 14.19 12.36
C VAL A 71 -11.56 12.98 13.29
N LYS A 72 -11.53 13.23 14.60
CA LYS A 72 -11.60 12.15 15.59
C LYS A 72 -12.96 11.45 15.48
N ARG A 73 -12.95 10.15 15.17
CA ARG A 73 -14.17 9.32 15.16
C ARG A 73 -14.85 9.37 16.54
N LYS A 74 -16.03 9.98 16.61
CA LYS A 74 -16.90 9.90 17.79
C LYS A 74 -17.66 8.58 17.75
N ARG A 75 -17.66 7.82 18.87
CA ARG A 75 -18.47 6.59 18.98
C ARG A 75 -19.95 6.98 18.91
N LYS A 76 -20.75 6.22 18.17
CA LYS A 76 -22.21 6.37 18.18
C LYS A 76 -22.74 6.02 19.57
N ASN A 77 -23.64 6.86 20.10
CA ASN A 77 -24.33 6.57 21.34
C ASN A 77 -25.49 5.61 21.06
N TRP A 78 -25.24 4.31 21.26
CA TRP A 78 -26.23 3.25 21.01
C TRP A 78 -27.47 3.33 21.92
N LYS A 79 -27.40 4.06 23.04
CA LYS A 79 -28.55 4.29 23.94
C LYS A 79 -29.57 5.29 23.38
N GLU A 80 -29.16 6.18 22.47
CA GLU A 80 -30.07 7.13 21.83
C GLU A 80 -30.72 6.56 20.55
N ASP A 81 -30.18 5.48 19.99
CA ASP A 81 -30.59 4.92 18.69
C ASP A 81 -31.71 3.85 18.80
N GLY A 82 -32.36 3.75 19.96
CA GLY A 82 -33.62 3.01 20.16
C GLY A 82 -33.60 1.50 19.95
N ARG A 83 -32.43 0.87 19.74
CA ARG A 83 -32.27 -0.59 19.67
C ARG A 83 -31.92 -1.15 21.04
N GLY A 84 -32.88 -1.07 21.96
CA GLY A 84 -32.88 -1.74 23.26
C GLY A 84 -34.04 -2.70 23.34
#